data_AF-A0A7V4JRY2-F1
#
_entry.id   AF-A0A7V4JRY2-F1
#
_cell.length_a   1.000
_cell.length_b   1.000
_cell.length_c   1.000
_cell.angle_alpha   90.00
_cell.angle_beta   90.00
_cell.angle_gamma   90.00
#
_symmetry.space_group_name_H-M   'P 1'
#
loop_
_entity.id
_entity.type
_entity.pdbx_description
1 polymer ?
#
loop_
_entity_poly.entity_id
_entity_poly.type
_entity_poly.pdbx_seq_one_letter_code
_entity_poly.pdbx_strand_id
1 'polypeptide(L)'
;MAVWPARSETAAGSAHQDIRVAVAEWIRQTVTSSPLPVAMAALAQTVLDRFAGYVSSGDWLGEGSFKNLLQTLDLGNLQLLAVGPGYLYDPERHEPAAPAGDEGDEGGEAAIVRPQPLDAFSLRHPDLAPLARKINRLTDTPYLMPEHYAVLLRELAREINERGYQITRTSKTVRDRCVERGAPVARSHVNFLLIGIGHTGHHLGQDLPETAERLGAAVVQNTLSLCRLAQLDITAEEEEQVRRWITGGLTSPEATVNES
;
A
#
# COMPACT_ATOMS: atom_id res chain seq x y z
N MET A 1 -19.02 -49.48 29.31
CA MET A 1 -18.83 -48.03 29.14
C MET A 1 -17.34 -47.76 29.12
N ALA A 2 -16.74 -47.55 27.95
CA ALA A 2 -15.36 -47.10 27.84
C ALA A 2 -15.40 -45.71 27.20
N VAL A 3 -15.01 -44.71 27.97
CA VAL A 3 -14.94 -43.30 27.58
C VAL A 3 -13.74 -43.14 26.66
N TRP A 4 -13.98 -42.59 25.46
CA TRP A 4 -12.95 -42.22 24.50
C TRP A 4 -12.42 -40.81 24.88
N PRO A 5 -11.09 -40.55 24.90
CA PRO A 5 -10.58 -39.25 25.27
C PRO A 5 -10.78 -38.24 24.12
N ALA A 6 -11.00 -36.99 24.51
CA ALA A 6 -11.23 -35.86 23.63
C ALA A 6 -10.13 -35.71 22.56
N ARG A 7 -10.53 -35.72 21.29
CA ARG A 7 -9.74 -35.21 20.17
C ARG A 7 -10.26 -33.81 19.86
N SER A 8 -9.64 -32.75 20.42
CA SER A 8 -9.87 -31.36 19.96
C SER A 8 -9.04 -30.32 20.73
N GLU A 9 -7.70 -30.43 20.72
CA GLU A 9 -6.84 -29.31 21.17
C GLU A 9 -5.46 -29.34 20.51
N THR A 10 -4.89 -30.52 20.30
CA THR A 10 -3.57 -30.72 19.65
C THR A 10 -3.52 -30.36 18.17
N ALA A 11 -4.61 -30.52 17.42
CA ALA A 11 -4.64 -30.25 15.97
C ALA A 11 -4.70 -28.75 15.64
N ALA A 12 -5.36 -27.95 16.48
CA ALA A 12 -5.38 -26.49 16.33
C ALA A 12 -4.01 -25.90 16.69
N GLY A 13 -3.37 -26.43 17.74
CA GLY A 13 -2.00 -26.06 18.12
C GLY A 13 -0.96 -26.39 17.04
N SER A 14 -1.06 -27.54 16.37
CA SER A 14 -0.14 -27.88 15.27
C SER A 14 -0.36 -27.01 14.04
N ALA A 15 -1.62 -26.74 13.67
CA ALA A 15 -1.93 -25.86 12.54
C ALA A 15 -1.44 -24.41 12.77
N HIS A 16 -1.63 -23.88 13.98
CA HIS A 16 -1.09 -22.56 14.35
C HIS A 16 0.45 -22.54 14.31
N GLN A 17 1.09 -23.63 14.75
CA GLN A 17 2.55 -23.74 14.68
C GLN A 17 3.05 -23.79 13.23
N ASP A 18 2.38 -24.53 12.35
CA ASP A 18 2.72 -24.59 10.92
C ASP A 18 2.57 -23.22 10.24
N ILE A 19 1.51 -22.48 10.55
CA ILE A 19 1.32 -21.10 10.05
C ILE A 19 2.39 -20.16 10.61
N ARG A 20 2.75 -20.25 11.90
CA ARG A 20 3.84 -19.46 12.49
C ARG A 20 5.16 -19.69 11.76
N VAL A 21 5.51 -20.94 11.48
CA VAL A 21 6.71 -21.29 10.72
C VAL A 21 6.66 -20.71 9.30
N ALA A 22 5.51 -20.81 8.61
CA ALA A 22 5.34 -20.26 7.28
C ALA A 22 5.46 -18.72 7.24
N VAL A 23 4.89 -18.02 8.23
CA VAL A 23 5.00 -16.57 8.38
C VAL A 23 6.45 -16.17 8.65
N ALA A 24 7.13 -16.85 9.59
CA ALA A 24 8.53 -16.59 9.90
C ALA A 24 9.43 -16.77 8.67
N GLU A 25 9.27 -17.86 7.94
CA GLU A 25 10.05 -18.15 6.74
C GLU A 25 9.81 -17.10 5.65
N TRP A 26 8.55 -16.70 5.45
CA TRP A 26 8.24 -15.64 4.49
C TRP A 26 8.88 -14.29 4.87
N ILE A 27 8.82 -13.91 6.14
CA ILE A 27 9.44 -12.67 6.64
C ILE A 27 10.96 -12.74 6.44
N ARG A 28 11.59 -13.86 6.80
CA ARG A 28 13.04 -14.08 6.61
C ARG A 28 13.44 -13.91 5.16
N GLN A 29 12.77 -14.60 4.24
CA GLN A 29 13.04 -14.50 2.81
C GLN A 29 12.84 -13.07 2.29
N THR A 30 11.79 -12.38 2.72
CA THR A 30 11.50 -11.01 2.29
C THR A 30 12.58 -10.03 2.73
N VAL A 31 13.01 -10.08 3.99
CA VAL A 31 14.01 -9.14 4.52
C VAL A 31 15.42 -9.44 4.00
N THR A 32 15.80 -10.72 3.91
CA THR A 32 17.14 -11.12 3.42
C THR A 32 17.31 -10.88 1.92
N SER A 33 16.24 -11.02 1.12
CA SER A 33 16.28 -10.67 -0.31
C SER A 33 16.24 -9.17 -0.56
N SER A 34 15.65 -8.39 0.35
CA SER A 34 15.53 -6.94 0.23
C SER A 34 16.88 -6.23 0.32
N PRO A 35 17.21 -5.30 -0.60
CA PRO A 35 18.43 -4.50 -0.52
C PRO A 35 18.42 -3.48 0.63
N LEU A 36 17.24 -3.21 1.22
CA LEU A 36 17.04 -2.23 2.30
C LEU A 36 16.28 -2.85 3.48
N PRO A 37 16.33 -2.24 4.68
CA PRO A 37 15.41 -2.58 5.77
C PRO A 37 13.96 -2.53 5.31
N VAL A 38 13.08 -3.32 5.93
CA VAL A 38 11.67 -3.38 5.55
C VAL A 38 10.79 -2.84 6.68
N ALA A 39 9.88 -1.92 6.36
CA ALA A 39 8.98 -1.35 7.35
C ALA A 39 8.07 -2.43 7.98
N MET A 40 7.91 -2.40 9.30
CA MET A 40 7.07 -3.37 10.01
C MET A 40 5.62 -3.32 9.52
N ALA A 41 5.09 -2.13 9.26
CA ALA A 41 3.73 -1.97 8.72
C ALA A 41 3.56 -2.63 7.34
N ALA A 42 4.60 -2.59 6.51
CA ALA A 42 4.60 -3.22 5.19
C ALA A 42 4.63 -4.75 5.28
N LEU A 43 5.45 -5.29 6.20
CA LEU A 43 5.44 -6.72 6.51
C LEU A 43 4.07 -7.16 7.07
N ALA A 44 3.51 -6.40 8.01
CA ALA A 44 2.22 -6.69 8.62
C ALA A 44 1.09 -6.76 7.58
N GLN A 45 1.00 -5.74 6.69
CA GLN A 45 0.00 -5.74 5.62
C GLN A 45 0.17 -6.95 4.70
N THR A 46 1.40 -7.24 4.27
CA THR A 46 1.63 -8.37 3.38
C THR A 46 1.34 -9.72 4.05
N VAL A 47 1.57 -9.85 5.37
CA VAL A 47 1.17 -11.05 6.13
C VAL A 47 -0.35 -11.19 6.15
N LEU A 48 -1.09 -10.11 6.40
CA LEU A 48 -2.57 -10.14 6.42
C LEU A 48 -3.13 -10.54 5.05
N ASP A 49 -2.55 -10.03 3.97
CA ASP A 49 -2.97 -10.35 2.60
C ASP A 49 -2.62 -11.81 2.24
N ARG A 50 -1.37 -12.23 2.50
CA ARG A 50 -0.84 -13.54 2.07
C ARG A 50 -1.38 -14.71 2.89
N PHE A 51 -1.61 -14.48 4.18
CA PHE A 51 -2.12 -15.49 5.12
C PHE A 51 -3.56 -15.18 5.54
N ALA A 52 -4.32 -14.54 4.64
CA ALA A 52 -5.73 -14.27 4.81
C ALA A 52 -6.49 -15.55 5.19
N GLY A 53 -7.34 -15.46 6.21
CA GLY A 53 -8.07 -16.61 6.78
C GLY A 53 -7.36 -17.33 7.92
N TYR A 54 -6.04 -17.14 8.10
CA TYR A 54 -5.28 -17.68 9.22
C TYR A 54 -4.77 -16.60 10.17
N VAL A 55 -4.42 -15.42 9.64
CA VAL A 55 -3.94 -14.27 10.43
C VAL A 55 -4.95 -13.14 10.31
N SER A 56 -5.24 -12.48 11.44
CA SER A 56 -6.08 -11.29 11.48
C SER A 56 -5.39 -10.17 12.28
N SER A 57 -5.71 -8.92 11.95
CA SER A 57 -5.08 -7.73 12.53
C SER A 57 -5.35 -7.55 14.04
N GLY A 58 -6.38 -8.20 14.58
CA GLY A 58 -6.72 -8.17 16.00
C GLY A 58 -6.15 -9.32 16.82
N ASP A 59 -5.83 -10.45 16.19
CA ASP A 59 -5.41 -11.67 16.90
C ASP A 59 -3.92 -11.95 16.75
N TRP A 60 -3.35 -11.77 15.55
CA TRP A 60 -1.94 -12.10 15.25
C TRP A 60 -1.49 -13.47 15.78
N LEU A 61 -2.30 -14.52 15.54
CA LEU A 61 -2.05 -15.89 15.99
C LEU A 61 -2.01 -16.02 17.53
N GLY A 62 -2.81 -15.21 18.23
CA GLY A 62 -2.90 -15.14 19.69
C GLY A 62 -1.94 -14.14 20.37
N GLU A 63 -1.13 -13.39 19.61
CA GLU A 63 -0.14 -12.45 20.15
C GLU A 63 -0.68 -11.01 20.29
N GLY A 64 -1.86 -10.74 19.75
CA GLY A 64 -2.59 -9.46 19.84
C GLY A 64 -2.00 -8.30 19.03
N SER A 65 -0.70 -8.34 18.70
CA SER A 65 -0.05 -7.36 17.82
C SER A 65 1.03 -7.99 16.95
N PHE A 66 1.29 -7.41 15.78
CA PHE A 66 2.35 -7.87 14.89
C PHE A 66 3.74 -7.80 15.54
N LYS A 67 3.99 -6.78 16.37
CA LYS A 67 5.25 -6.65 17.11
C LYS A 67 5.49 -7.84 18.05
N ASN A 68 4.48 -8.24 18.82
CA ASN A 68 4.57 -9.38 19.72
C ASN A 68 4.76 -10.69 18.93
N LEU A 69 4.07 -10.83 17.80
CA LEU A 69 4.28 -11.95 16.89
C LEU A 69 5.73 -12.04 16.43
N LEU A 70 6.33 -10.94 15.95
CA LEU A 70 7.75 -10.93 15.54
C LEU A 70 8.71 -11.33 16.69
N GLN A 71 8.37 -11.00 17.94
CA GLN A 71 9.20 -11.37 19.11
C GLN A 71 9.12 -12.85 19.48
N THR A 72 8.08 -13.56 19.02
CA THR A 72 7.88 -15.00 19.29
C THR A 72 8.28 -15.90 18.12
N LEU A 73 8.39 -15.35 16.91
CA LEU A 73 8.85 -16.07 15.73
C LEU A 73 10.37 -16.28 15.76
N ASP A 74 10.82 -17.43 15.26
CA ASP A 74 12.23 -17.65 14.95
C ASP A 74 12.58 -16.92 13.65
N LEU A 75 13.19 -15.74 13.75
CA LEU A 75 13.58 -14.91 12.61
C LEU A 75 15.09 -15.00 12.30
N GLY A 76 15.81 -15.94 12.92
CA GLY A 76 17.25 -16.10 12.71
C GLY A 76 18.06 -14.90 13.20
N ASN A 77 18.92 -14.34 12.34
CA ASN A 77 19.80 -13.20 12.65
C ASN A 77 19.12 -11.83 12.46
N LEU A 78 17.86 -11.80 12.00
CA LEU A 78 17.16 -10.55 11.74
C LEU A 78 16.94 -9.76 13.03
N GLN A 79 17.14 -8.45 12.95
CA GLN A 79 16.96 -7.55 14.07
C GLN A 79 15.75 -6.63 13.86
N LEU A 80 15.09 -6.34 14.98
CA LEU A 80 13.93 -5.46 15.07
C LEU A 80 14.37 -4.12 15.68
N LEU A 81 14.28 -3.03 14.92
CA LEU A 81 14.35 -1.69 15.51
C LEU A 81 12.92 -1.16 15.69
N ALA A 82 12.49 -1.04 16.94
CA ALA A 82 11.15 -0.56 17.31
C ALA A 82 11.09 0.95 17.61
N VAL A 83 12.08 1.73 17.15
CA VAL A 83 12.14 3.19 17.31
C VAL A 83 11.63 3.85 16.03
N GLY A 84 10.69 4.79 16.13
CA GLY A 84 10.00 5.37 14.96
C GLY A 84 8.97 4.40 14.35
N PRO A 85 8.69 4.45 13.03
CA PRO A 85 7.68 3.58 12.38
C PRO A 85 8.00 2.07 12.42
N GLY A 86 9.15 1.68 12.99
CA GLY A 86 9.56 0.30 13.22
C GLY A 86 9.97 -0.42 11.93
N TYR A 87 11.11 -1.10 11.92
CA TYR A 87 11.55 -1.88 10.77
C TYR A 87 12.32 -3.14 11.16
N LEU A 88 12.32 -4.11 10.25
CA LEU A 88 13.08 -5.34 10.34
C LEU A 88 14.25 -5.28 9.36
N TYR A 89 15.44 -5.69 9.80
CA TYR A 89 16.65 -5.61 9.00
C TYR A 89 17.59 -6.81 9.26
N ASP A 90 18.42 -7.11 8.27
CA ASP A 90 19.49 -8.10 8.37
C ASP A 90 20.80 -7.36 8.69
N PRO A 91 21.41 -7.56 9.87
CA PRO A 91 22.63 -6.84 10.27
C PRO A 91 23.86 -7.19 9.41
N GLU A 92 23.84 -8.30 8.69
CA GLU A 92 24.94 -8.69 7.79
C GLU A 92 24.80 -8.02 6.42
N ARG A 93 23.60 -7.55 6.06
CA ARG A 93 23.28 -7.03 4.73
C ARG A 93 22.90 -5.55 4.70
N HIS A 94 22.19 -5.09 5.71
CA HIS A 94 21.68 -3.72 5.81
C HIS A 94 22.61 -2.90 6.70
N GLU A 95 22.92 -1.67 6.27
CA GLU A 95 23.58 -0.73 7.17
C GLU A 95 22.63 -0.39 8.34
N PRO A 96 23.12 -0.39 9.60
CA PRO A 96 22.29 -0.03 10.74
C PRO A 96 21.81 1.41 10.57
N ALA A 97 20.48 1.62 10.56
CA ALA A 97 19.98 2.99 10.60
C ALA A 97 20.44 3.59 11.93
N ALA A 98 21.11 4.75 11.86
CA ALA A 98 21.27 5.56 13.06
C ALA A 98 19.86 5.80 13.63
N PRO A 99 19.68 5.81 14.96
CA PRO A 99 18.40 6.19 15.55
C PRO A 99 17.97 7.49 14.90
N ALA A 100 16.69 7.61 14.55
CA ALA A 100 16.12 8.84 14.04
C ALA A 100 16.48 9.95 15.04
N GLY A 101 17.52 10.72 14.73
CA GLY A 101 17.73 12.00 15.37
C GLY A 101 16.50 12.80 15.02
N ASP A 102 15.91 13.42 16.04
CA ASP A 102 14.87 14.43 15.89
C ASP A 102 15.08 15.21 14.60
N GLU A 103 14.01 15.39 13.83
CA GLU A 103 13.92 16.44 12.82
C GLU A 103 13.99 17.80 13.54
N GLY A 104 15.15 18.11 14.09
CA GLY A 104 15.55 19.42 14.56
C GLY A 104 16.13 20.13 13.35
N ASP A 105 15.33 21.04 12.82
CA ASP A 105 15.77 22.17 12.01
C ASP A 105 17.02 22.79 12.66
N GLU A 106 18.20 22.58 12.07
CA GLU A 106 19.33 23.51 12.09
C GLU A 106 20.49 22.99 11.22
N GLY A 107 20.73 23.68 10.09
CA GLY A 107 22.09 23.88 9.57
C GLY A 107 22.64 22.83 8.60
N GLY A 108 22.35 23.03 7.31
CA GLY A 108 23.33 23.07 6.23
C GLY A 108 24.58 22.16 6.30
N GLU A 109 24.41 20.85 6.21
CA GLU A 109 25.38 19.92 5.62
C GLU A 109 24.58 18.91 4.80
N ALA A 110 25.04 18.57 3.60
CA ALA A 110 24.33 17.73 2.64
C ALA A 110 23.68 16.55 3.33
N ALA A 111 22.35 16.62 3.52
CA ALA A 111 21.59 15.59 4.21
C ALA A 111 21.97 14.26 3.56
N ILE A 112 22.64 13.40 4.31
CA ILE A 112 22.96 12.05 3.85
C ILE A 112 21.60 11.45 3.52
N VAL A 113 21.27 11.32 2.23
CA VAL A 113 20.01 10.75 1.77
C VAL A 113 20.07 9.26 2.12
N ARG A 114 19.73 8.94 3.37
CA ARG A 114 19.71 7.56 3.83
C ARG A 114 18.55 6.85 3.14
N PRO A 115 18.75 5.62 2.65
CA PRO A 115 17.69 4.90 2.00
C PRO A 115 16.58 4.61 3.01
N GLN A 116 15.35 4.98 2.67
CA GLN A 116 14.19 4.72 3.51
C GLN A 116 13.84 3.23 3.49
N PRO A 117 13.37 2.65 4.61
CA PRO A 117 12.89 1.27 4.62
C PRO A 117 11.85 1.02 3.52
N LEU A 118 11.84 -0.17 2.94
CA LEU A 118 10.85 -0.53 1.93
C LEU A 118 9.43 -0.45 2.53
N ASP A 119 8.59 0.33 1.85
CA ASP A 119 7.16 0.47 2.13
C ASP A 119 6.34 -0.67 1.47
N ALA A 120 5.05 -0.75 1.81
CA ALA A 120 4.16 -1.79 1.29
C ALA A 120 4.04 -1.77 -0.23
N PHE A 121 4.05 -0.58 -0.83
CA PHE A 121 3.99 -0.43 -2.27
C PHE A 121 5.26 -1.01 -2.93
N SER A 122 6.44 -0.74 -2.38
CA SER A 122 7.71 -1.27 -2.90
C SER A 122 7.81 -2.78 -2.80
N LEU A 123 7.22 -3.38 -1.76
CA LEU A 123 7.18 -4.83 -1.63
C LEU A 123 6.22 -5.49 -2.64
N ARG A 124 5.05 -4.88 -2.87
CA ARG A 124 3.99 -5.47 -3.71
C ARG A 124 4.18 -5.20 -5.19
N HIS A 125 4.72 -4.04 -5.54
CA HIS A 125 4.91 -3.58 -6.92
C HIS A 125 6.32 -3.00 -7.12
N PRO A 126 7.37 -3.84 -7.02
CA PRO A 126 8.77 -3.39 -7.07
C PRO A 126 9.14 -2.73 -8.41
N ASP A 127 8.41 -3.03 -9.49
CA ASP A 127 8.59 -2.43 -10.81
C ASP A 127 7.94 -1.04 -10.96
N LEU A 128 6.90 -0.73 -10.17
CA LEU A 128 6.16 0.54 -10.25
C LEU A 128 6.57 1.54 -9.18
N ALA A 129 6.84 1.07 -7.96
CA ALA A 129 7.10 1.91 -6.79
C ALA A 129 8.25 2.93 -6.97
N PRO A 130 9.38 2.60 -7.64
CA PRO A 130 10.47 3.57 -7.84
C PRO A 130 10.02 4.78 -8.67
N LEU A 131 9.34 4.55 -9.80
CA LEU A 131 8.83 5.63 -10.64
C LEU A 131 7.73 6.41 -9.94
N ALA A 132 6.77 5.72 -9.30
CA ALA A 132 5.69 6.34 -8.55
C ALA A 132 6.20 7.28 -7.45
N ARG A 133 7.26 6.88 -6.72
CA ARG A 133 7.88 7.71 -5.68
C ARG A 133 8.58 8.93 -6.27
N LYS A 134 9.29 8.75 -7.38
CA LYS A 134 9.95 9.84 -8.13
C LYS A 134 8.93 10.88 -8.58
N ILE A 135 7.82 10.44 -9.18
CA ILE A 135 6.73 11.31 -9.63
C ILE A 135 6.08 12.00 -8.43
N ASN A 136 5.68 11.26 -7.39
CA ASN A 136 5.05 11.83 -6.20
C ASN A 136 5.86 12.98 -5.58
N ARG A 137 7.18 12.82 -5.42
CA ARG A 137 8.05 13.86 -4.86
C ARG A 137 8.12 15.13 -5.70
N LEU A 138 7.88 15.04 -7.00
CA LEU A 138 8.02 16.16 -7.94
C LEU A 138 6.69 16.80 -8.31
N THR A 139 5.59 16.06 -8.21
CA THR A 139 4.27 16.48 -8.73
C THR A 139 3.13 16.40 -7.71
N ASP A 140 3.41 15.92 -6.50
CA ASP A 140 2.42 15.59 -5.46
C ASP A 140 1.37 14.55 -5.91
N THR A 141 1.59 13.86 -7.02
CA THR A 141 0.70 12.78 -7.49
C THR A 141 0.60 11.73 -6.38
N PRO A 142 -0.62 11.37 -5.89
CA PRO A 142 -0.77 10.51 -4.73
C PRO A 142 -0.01 9.17 -4.84
N TYR A 143 0.86 8.88 -3.87
CA TYR A 143 1.59 7.62 -3.82
C TYR A 143 0.69 6.48 -3.30
N LEU A 144 -0.21 6.02 -4.16
CA LEU A 144 -1.17 4.94 -3.91
C LEU A 144 -0.83 3.71 -4.74
N MET A 145 -1.14 2.51 -4.24
CA MET A 145 -1.00 1.27 -5.02
C MET A 145 -2.07 1.19 -6.12
N PRO A 146 -1.84 0.44 -7.22
CA PRO A 146 -2.81 0.30 -8.33
C PRO A 146 -4.23 -0.12 -7.89
N GLU A 147 -4.34 -1.03 -6.95
CA GLU A 147 -5.61 -1.48 -6.37
C GLU A 147 -6.32 -0.37 -5.56
N HIS A 148 -5.56 0.49 -4.87
CA HIS A 148 -6.12 1.63 -4.16
C HIS A 148 -6.60 2.73 -5.11
N TYR A 149 -5.89 2.95 -6.21
CA TYR A 149 -6.36 3.79 -7.31
C TYR A 149 -7.65 3.24 -7.91
N ALA A 150 -7.75 1.94 -8.12
CA ALA A 150 -8.95 1.30 -8.66
C ALA A 150 -10.17 1.51 -7.76
N VAL A 151 -10.04 1.32 -6.45
CA VAL A 151 -11.11 1.61 -5.47
C VAL A 151 -11.52 3.09 -5.54
N LEU A 152 -10.54 4.00 -5.53
CA LEU A 152 -10.79 5.44 -5.59
C LEU A 152 -11.53 5.86 -6.86
N LEU A 153 -11.10 5.38 -8.03
CA LEU A 153 -11.69 5.72 -9.32
C LEU A 153 -13.13 5.15 -9.46
N ARG A 154 -13.37 3.93 -8.98
CA ARG A 154 -14.72 3.33 -8.94
C ARG A 154 -15.66 4.11 -8.03
N GLU A 155 -15.21 4.50 -6.83
CA GLU A 155 -16.04 5.26 -5.89
C GLU A 155 -16.27 6.71 -6.34
N LEU A 156 -15.29 7.35 -7.00
CA LEU A 156 -15.47 8.64 -7.66
C LEU A 156 -16.58 8.57 -8.72
N ALA A 157 -16.48 7.61 -9.64
CA ALA A 157 -17.47 7.41 -10.70
C ALA A 157 -18.86 7.18 -10.11
N ARG A 158 -18.97 6.33 -9.09
CA ARG A 158 -20.21 6.04 -8.38
C ARG A 158 -20.83 7.29 -7.74
N GLU A 159 -20.08 8.02 -6.93
CA GLU A 159 -20.60 9.21 -6.22
C GLU A 159 -21.06 10.29 -7.20
N ILE A 160 -20.30 10.53 -8.28
CA ILE A 160 -20.63 11.55 -9.26
C ILE A 160 -21.90 11.16 -10.04
N ASN A 161 -22.03 9.89 -10.45
CA ASN A 161 -23.22 9.42 -11.15
C ASN A 161 -24.47 9.38 -10.26
N GLU A 162 -24.33 8.98 -8.99
CA GLU A 162 -25.48 8.86 -8.07
C GLU A 162 -25.95 10.23 -7.55
N ARG A 163 -25.04 11.17 -7.30
CA ARG A 163 -25.35 12.40 -6.54
C ARG A 163 -24.95 13.69 -7.24
N GLY A 164 -24.30 13.61 -8.39
CA GLY A 164 -23.68 14.75 -9.07
C GLY A 164 -22.33 15.15 -8.45
N TYR A 165 -21.58 15.97 -9.18
CA TYR A 165 -20.27 16.45 -8.74
C TYR A 165 -20.38 17.69 -7.83
N GLN A 166 -19.85 17.57 -6.61
CA GLN A 166 -19.61 18.72 -5.73
C GLN A 166 -18.35 18.44 -4.92
N ILE A 167 -17.29 19.23 -5.13
CA ILE A 167 -15.94 18.92 -4.66
C ILE A 167 -15.83 18.60 -3.15
N THR A 168 -16.46 19.39 -2.28
CA THR A 168 -16.39 19.22 -0.83
C THR A 168 -17.13 17.97 -0.35
N ARG A 169 -18.30 17.66 -0.93
CA ARG A 169 -19.08 16.46 -0.61
C ARG A 169 -18.43 15.22 -1.22
N THR A 170 -18.17 15.24 -2.52
CA THR A 170 -17.59 14.13 -3.27
C THR A 170 -16.27 13.69 -2.64
N SER A 171 -15.38 14.63 -2.30
CA SER A 171 -14.10 14.30 -1.64
C SER A 171 -14.26 13.63 -0.27
N LYS A 172 -15.25 14.04 0.52
CA LYS A 172 -15.53 13.44 1.83
C LYS A 172 -16.06 12.02 1.67
N THR A 173 -17.15 11.89 0.91
CA THR A 173 -17.88 10.62 0.75
C THR A 173 -16.98 9.56 0.14
N VAL A 174 -16.24 9.91 -0.92
CA VAL A 174 -15.37 8.96 -1.61
C VAL A 174 -14.21 8.53 -0.72
N ARG A 175 -13.59 9.44 0.03
CA ARG A 175 -12.55 9.09 1.00
C ARG A 175 -13.08 8.09 2.02
N ASP A 176 -14.24 8.35 2.62
CA ASP A 176 -14.83 7.47 3.63
C ASP A 176 -15.05 6.06 3.08
N ARG A 177 -15.63 5.95 1.88
CA ARG A 177 -15.84 4.65 1.22
C ARG A 177 -14.54 3.95 0.83
N CYS A 178 -13.50 4.68 0.45
CA CYS A 178 -12.19 4.08 0.17
C CYS A 178 -11.60 3.44 1.43
N VAL A 179 -11.63 4.16 2.56
CA VAL A 179 -11.12 3.66 3.84
C VAL A 179 -11.93 2.45 4.31
N GLU A 180 -13.25 2.48 4.18
CA GLU A 180 -14.14 1.34 4.49
C GLU A 180 -13.82 0.10 3.65
N ARG A 181 -13.31 0.29 2.43
CA ARG A 181 -12.87 -0.78 1.52
C ARG A 181 -11.39 -1.15 1.67
N GLY A 182 -10.71 -0.68 2.71
CA GLY A 182 -9.32 -1.00 3.00
C GLY A 182 -8.29 -0.20 2.20
N ALA A 183 -8.71 0.80 1.41
CA ALA A 183 -7.80 1.68 0.68
C ALA A 183 -7.46 2.93 1.52
N PRO A 184 -6.19 3.15 1.94
CA PRO A 184 -5.77 4.26 2.78
C PRO A 184 -5.70 5.58 1.99
N VAL A 185 -6.85 6.12 1.62
CA VAL A 185 -6.98 7.34 0.80
C VAL A 185 -7.22 8.56 1.70
N ALA A 186 -6.40 9.60 1.55
CA ALA A 186 -6.60 10.89 2.20
C ALA A 186 -7.51 11.82 1.36
N ARG A 187 -8.17 12.80 2.00
CA ARG A 187 -9.00 13.78 1.28
C ARG A 187 -8.19 14.61 0.28
N SER A 188 -6.94 14.92 0.61
CA SER A 188 -6.01 15.60 -0.30
C SER A 188 -5.80 14.82 -1.58
N HIS A 189 -5.72 13.48 -1.52
CA HIS A 189 -5.60 12.63 -2.70
C HIS A 189 -6.84 12.73 -3.59
N VAL A 190 -8.04 12.65 -2.99
CA VAL A 190 -9.29 12.78 -3.76
C VAL A 190 -9.40 14.15 -4.42
N ASN A 191 -9.08 15.21 -3.68
CA ASN A 191 -9.07 16.57 -4.22
C ASN A 191 -8.07 16.74 -5.36
N PHE A 192 -6.86 16.19 -5.22
CA PHE A 192 -5.84 16.23 -6.27
C PHE A 192 -6.38 15.61 -7.57
N LEU A 193 -7.02 14.44 -7.50
CA LEU A 193 -7.61 13.79 -8.67
C LEU A 193 -8.73 14.64 -9.26
N LEU A 194 -9.68 15.11 -8.45
CA LEU A 194 -10.82 15.91 -8.91
C LEU A 194 -10.38 17.20 -9.63
N ILE A 195 -9.39 17.90 -9.07
CA ILE A 195 -8.82 19.12 -9.67
C ILE A 195 -8.02 18.78 -10.93
N GLY A 196 -7.17 17.76 -10.86
CA GLY A 196 -6.33 17.31 -11.98
C GLY A 196 -7.14 16.84 -13.18
N ILE A 197 -8.25 16.13 -12.97
CA ILE A 197 -9.19 15.73 -14.03
C ILE A 197 -9.82 16.99 -14.67
N GLY A 198 -10.17 18.00 -13.89
CA GLY A 198 -10.65 19.28 -14.43
C GLY A 198 -9.61 19.97 -15.32
N HIS A 199 -8.31 19.88 -14.99
CA HIS A 199 -7.23 20.45 -15.79
C HIS A 199 -7.02 19.74 -17.14
N THR A 200 -7.52 18.51 -17.32
CA THR A 200 -7.47 17.83 -18.63
C THR A 200 -8.59 18.25 -19.58
N GLY A 201 -9.46 19.18 -19.15
CA GLY A 201 -10.65 19.60 -19.90
C GLY A 201 -11.86 18.69 -19.70
N HIS A 202 -11.80 17.74 -18.76
CA HIS A 202 -12.93 16.85 -18.47
C HIS A 202 -13.92 17.52 -17.52
N HIS A 203 -15.19 17.59 -17.93
CA HIS A 203 -16.27 18.17 -17.13
C HIS A 203 -17.02 17.10 -16.33
N LEU A 204 -16.61 16.93 -15.07
CA LEU A 204 -17.17 15.92 -14.16
C LEU A 204 -18.70 16.03 -14.02
N GLY A 205 -19.40 14.94 -14.38
CA GLY A 205 -20.84 14.80 -14.21
C GLY A 205 -21.73 15.63 -15.15
N GLN A 206 -21.18 16.16 -16.26
CA GLN A 206 -21.95 16.97 -17.22
C GLN A 206 -22.27 16.27 -18.55
N ASP A 207 -21.37 15.41 -19.05
CA ASP A 207 -21.50 14.85 -20.41
C ASP A 207 -22.09 13.43 -20.42
N LEU A 208 -21.23 12.44 -20.13
CA LEU A 208 -21.54 11.02 -20.07
C LEU A 208 -21.41 10.54 -18.62
N PRO A 209 -22.07 9.42 -18.27
CA PRO A 209 -21.84 8.76 -16.99
C PRO A 209 -20.34 8.54 -16.78
N GLU A 210 -19.86 8.86 -15.59
CA GLU A 210 -18.48 8.64 -15.21
C GLU A 210 -18.19 7.14 -15.14
N THR A 211 -17.09 6.72 -15.75
CA THR A 211 -16.55 5.38 -15.61
C THR A 211 -15.18 5.46 -14.98
N ALA A 212 -14.79 4.42 -14.24
CA ALA A 212 -13.49 4.40 -13.57
C ALA A 212 -12.35 4.47 -14.59
N GLU A 213 -12.53 3.88 -15.77
CA GLU A 213 -11.57 3.87 -16.87
C GLU A 213 -11.37 5.26 -17.47
N ARG A 214 -12.47 6.01 -17.67
CA ARG A 214 -12.39 7.38 -18.21
C ARG A 214 -11.74 8.33 -17.23
N LEU A 215 -12.13 8.25 -15.95
CA LEU A 215 -11.48 9.02 -14.89
C LEU A 215 -10.00 8.63 -14.75
N GLY A 216 -9.67 7.34 -14.82
CA GLY A 216 -8.31 6.83 -14.77
C GLY A 216 -7.44 7.35 -15.91
N ALA A 217 -7.95 7.35 -17.14
CA ALA A 217 -7.27 7.91 -18.30
C ALA A 217 -6.98 9.41 -18.14
N ALA A 218 -7.94 10.18 -17.60
CA ALA A 218 -7.73 11.59 -17.29
C ALA A 218 -6.66 11.80 -16.20
N VAL A 219 -6.63 10.97 -15.16
CA VAL A 219 -5.61 11.02 -14.10
C VAL A 219 -4.21 10.69 -14.64
N VAL A 220 -4.10 9.69 -15.53
CA VAL A 220 -2.83 9.40 -16.24
C VAL A 220 -2.38 10.61 -17.06
N GLN A 221 -3.28 11.18 -17.87
CA GLN A 221 -2.97 12.34 -18.71
C GLN A 221 -2.52 13.55 -17.87
N ASN A 222 -3.19 13.82 -16.74
CA ASN A 222 -2.80 14.88 -15.82
C ASN A 222 -1.41 14.58 -15.21
N THR A 223 -1.17 13.35 -14.78
CA THR A 223 0.12 12.94 -14.18
C THR A 223 1.28 13.12 -15.16
N LEU A 224 1.13 12.67 -16.41
CA LEU A 224 2.14 12.85 -17.45
C LEU A 224 2.34 14.34 -17.80
N SER A 225 1.28 15.14 -17.76
CA SER A 225 1.37 16.59 -17.96
C SER A 225 2.15 17.27 -16.83
N LEU A 226 1.92 16.87 -15.58
CA LEU A 226 2.68 17.37 -14.43
C LEU A 226 4.15 16.95 -14.50
N CYS A 227 4.45 15.73 -14.96
CA CYS A 227 5.83 15.30 -15.18
C CYS A 227 6.55 16.21 -16.20
N ARG A 228 5.89 16.53 -17.32
CA ARG A 228 6.43 17.48 -18.31
C ARG A 228 6.63 18.88 -17.74
N LEU A 229 5.68 19.38 -16.93
CA LEU A 229 5.79 20.68 -16.27
C LEU A 229 6.95 20.71 -15.25
N ALA A 230 7.20 19.60 -14.57
CA ALA A 230 8.32 19.41 -13.67
C ALA A 230 9.65 19.12 -14.40
N GLN A 231 9.69 19.21 -15.73
CA GLN A 231 10.85 18.89 -16.57
C GLN A 231 11.41 17.47 -16.33
N LEU A 232 10.51 16.54 -16.00
CA LEU A 232 10.83 15.15 -15.85
C LEU A 232 10.74 14.46 -17.20
N ASP A 233 11.89 14.04 -17.74
CA ASP A 233 11.95 13.22 -18.94
C ASP A 233 11.35 11.85 -18.64
N ILE A 234 10.18 11.58 -19.23
CA ILE A 234 9.47 10.31 -19.14
C ILE A 234 9.62 9.60 -20.48
N THR A 235 10.19 8.40 -20.44
CA THR A 235 10.30 7.53 -21.62
C THR A 235 8.96 6.85 -21.94
N ALA A 236 8.80 6.32 -23.15
CA ALA A 236 7.59 5.59 -23.54
C ALA A 236 7.30 4.38 -22.62
N GLU A 237 8.34 3.71 -22.12
CA GLU A 237 8.21 2.62 -21.15
C GLU A 237 7.70 3.14 -19.79
N GLU A 238 8.24 4.26 -19.30
CA GLU A 238 7.77 4.89 -18.08
C GLU A 238 6.33 5.42 -18.23
N GLU A 239 5.91 5.89 -19.42
CA GLU A 239 4.50 6.24 -19.66
C GLU A 239 3.58 5.03 -19.47
N GLU A 240 3.98 3.85 -19.95
CA GLU A 240 3.22 2.61 -19.75
C GLU A 240 3.25 2.18 -18.28
N GLN A 241 4.37 2.36 -17.58
CA GLN A 241 4.44 2.16 -16.13
C GLN A 241 3.47 3.08 -15.38
N VAL A 242 3.33 4.35 -15.76
CA VAL A 242 2.35 5.28 -15.18
C VAL A 242 0.91 4.82 -15.45
N ARG A 243 0.62 4.31 -16.66
CA ARG A 243 -0.70 3.71 -16.97
C ARG A 243 -0.97 2.49 -16.09
N ARG A 244 -0.04 1.54 -16.02
CA ARG A 244 -0.19 0.35 -15.15
C ARG A 244 -0.33 0.74 -13.68
N TRP A 245 0.39 1.76 -13.22
CA TRP A 245 0.30 2.27 -11.87
C TRP A 245 -1.09 2.82 -11.53
N ILE A 246 -1.66 3.68 -12.37
CA ILE A 246 -2.93 4.37 -12.07
C ILE A 246 -4.14 3.51 -12.44
N THR A 247 -4.09 2.77 -13.54
CA THR A 247 -5.25 2.03 -14.07
C THR A 247 -5.12 0.51 -14.01
N GLY A 248 -3.97 -0.05 -13.63
CA GLY A 248 -3.76 -1.51 -13.62
C GLY A 248 -4.67 -2.28 -12.66
N GLY A 249 -5.12 -1.66 -11.56
CA GLY A 249 -6.10 -2.26 -10.66
C GLY A 249 -7.53 -2.28 -11.23
N LEU A 250 -7.82 -1.53 -12.30
CA LEU A 250 -9.13 -1.53 -12.95
C LEU A 250 -9.31 -2.73 -13.89
N THR A 251 -8.21 -3.15 -14.54
CA THR A 251 -8.20 -4.28 -15.48
C THR A 251 -8.04 -5.63 -14.79
N SER A 252 -7.65 -5.64 -13.52
CA SER A 252 -7.60 -6.85 -12.70
C SER A 252 -9.03 -7.29 -12.35
N PRO A 253 -9.50 -8.46 -12.81
CA PRO A 253 -10.80 -8.99 -12.43
C PRO A 253 -10.70 -9.48 -10.98
N GLU A 254 -10.86 -8.58 -10.02
CA GLU A 254 -11.00 -8.99 -8.62
C GLU A 254 -12.43 -9.51 -8.42
N ALA A 255 -12.52 -10.83 -8.35
CA ALA A 255 -13.61 -11.67 -7.85
C ALA A 255 -15.00 -11.01 -7.80
N THR A 256 -15.84 -11.38 -8.77
CA THR A 256 -17.29 -11.47 -8.56
C THR A 256 -17.54 -12.14 -7.21
N VAL A 257 -17.99 -11.35 -6.24
CA VAL A 257 -18.59 -11.83 -5.00
C VAL A 257 -19.66 -12.84 -5.41
N ASN A 258 -19.43 -14.09 -5.02
CA ASN A 258 -20.31 -15.20 -5.30
C ASN A 258 -21.56 -15.00 -4.43
N GLU A 259 -22.60 -14.36 -4.99
CA GLU A 259 -23.96 -14.47 -4.46
C GLU A 259 -24.47 -15.87 -4.77
N SER A 260 -24.68 -16.67 -3.73
CA SER A 260 -25.50 -17.89 -3.74
C SER A 260 -26.26 -17.95 -2.42
#